data_AF-A0A8T5LIT6-F1
#
_entry.id   AF-A0A8T5LIT6-F1
#
_cell.length_a   1.000
_cell.length_b   1.000
_cell.length_c   1.000
_cell.angle_alpha   90.00
_cell.angle_beta   90.00
_cell.angle_gamma   90.00
#
_symmetry.space_group_name_H-M   'P 1'
#
loop_
_entity.id
_entity.type
_entity.pdbx_description
1 polymer ?
#
loop_
_entity_poly.entity_id
_entity_poly.type
_entity_poly.pdbx_seq_one_letter_code
_entity_poly.pdbx_strand_id
1 'polypeptide(L)'
;MDVIWMYEEGMTAKVISRLKNPDQKGEYRPDKDEIVIAADNIKSEDDFNITLVHELIHARNDLLYSKKELENEVEKEALKTYNLNPGVALFARQIYKIDYNGKN
;
A
#
# COMPACT_ATOMS: atom_id res chain seq x y z
N MET A 1 -12.13 -20.26 -7.85
CA MET A 1 -11.27 -20.11 -6.66
C MET A 1 -10.18 -19.18 -7.10
N ASP A 2 -10.28 -17.91 -6.73
CA ASP A 2 -9.43 -16.87 -7.30
C ASP A 2 -8.08 -16.92 -6.59
N VAL A 3 -7.05 -17.34 -7.32
CA VAL A 3 -5.67 -17.38 -6.85
C VAL A 3 -5.12 -15.96 -6.96
N ILE A 4 -4.92 -15.30 -5.82
CA ILE A 4 -4.20 -14.02 -5.76
C ILE A 4 -2.71 -14.34 -5.87
N TRP A 5 -2.14 -14.09 -7.04
CA TRP A 5 -0.69 -14.09 -7.23
C TRP A 5 -0.15 -12.78 -6.65
N MET A 6 0.57 -12.87 -5.53
CA MET A 6 1.35 -11.77 -4.99
C MET A 6 2.78 -12.27 -4.80
N TYR A 7 3.57 -12.30 -5.88
CA TYR A 7 5.04 -12.26 -5.82
C TYR A 7 5.61 -12.00 -7.21
N GLU A 8 6.42 -10.96 -7.32
CA GLU A 8 7.60 -10.94 -8.18
C GLU A 8 8.73 -10.26 -7.36
N GLU A 9 9.95 -10.78 -7.45
CA GLU A 9 11.15 -10.16 -6.89
C GLU A 9 11.29 -8.74 -7.48
N GLY A 10 11.11 -7.70 -6.67
CA GLY A 10 11.29 -6.33 -7.15
C GLY A 10 10.70 -5.28 -6.23
N MET A 11 9.49 -5.52 -5.69
CA MET A 11 8.83 -4.51 -4.87
C MET A 11 9.31 -4.51 -3.42
N THR A 12 9.74 -3.34 -2.95
CA THR A 12 10.04 -3.09 -1.53
C THR A 12 8.95 -2.22 -0.93
N ALA A 13 8.66 -2.43 0.35
CA ALA A 13 7.72 -1.58 1.04
C ALA A 13 8.28 -1.22 2.42
N LYS A 14 8.24 0.08 2.77
CA LYS A 14 8.89 0.62 3.96
C LYS A 14 8.10 1.73 4.63
N VAL A 15 8.38 1.92 5.91
CA VAL A 15 7.82 3.01 6.71
C VAL A 15 8.90 4.04 6.96
N ILE A 16 8.59 5.31 6.68
CA ILE A 16 9.45 6.46 6.99
C ILE A 16 8.66 7.46 7.83
N SER A 17 9.33 8.44 8.46
CA SER A 17 8.62 9.45 9.24
C SER A 17 7.68 10.31 8.38
N ARG A 18 8.19 10.85 7.26
CA ARG A 18 7.45 11.79 6.39
C ARG A 18 7.84 11.69 4.93
N LEU A 19 6.89 11.96 4.04
CA LEU A 19 7.09 12.11 2.61
C LEU A 19 7.49 13.55 2.24
N LYS A 20 7.86 13.76 0.96
CA LYS A 20 8.16 15.09 0.43
C LYS A 20 6.92 16.01 0.45
N ASN A 21 5.76 15.44 0.14
CA ASN A 21 4.48 16.09 0.38
C ASN A 21 4.01 15.73 1.80
N PRO A 22 3.95 16.70 2.74
CA PRO A 22 3.64 16.42 4.13
C PRO A 22 2.18 16.03 4.37
N ASP A 23 1.29 16.17 3.40
CA ASP A 23 -0.13 15.78 3.55
C ASP A 23 -0.41 14.34 3.06
N GLN A 24 0.57 13.69 2.41
CA GLN A 24 0.42 12.32 1.90
C GLN A 24 0.74 11.28 2.98
N LYS A 25 -0.05 10.20 3.00
CA LYS A 25 0.13 9.05 3.90
C LYS A 25 0.96 7.94 3.27
N GLY A 26 0.89 7.80 1.95
CA GLY A 26 1.55 6.78 1.17
C GLY A 26 2.07 7.33 -0.16
N GLU A 27 3.02 6.61 -0.75
CA GLU A 27 3.50 6.85 -2.11
C GLU A 27 4.04 5.54 -2.71
N TYR A 28 3.42 5.08 -3.79
CA TYR A 28 4.00 4.14 -4.74
C TYR A 28 4.96 4.86 -5.71
N ARG A 29 6.17 4.31 -5.85
CA ARG A 29 7.27 4.82 -6.67
C ARG A 29 7.63 3.80 -7.74
N PRO A 30 7.06 3.89 -8.95
CA PRO A 30 7.28 2.92 -10.02
C PRO A 30 8.73 2.91 -10.53
N ASP A 31 9.48 4.01 -10.38
CA ASP A 31 10.89 4.08 -10.78
C ASP A 31 11.84 3.28 -9.87
N LYS A 32 11.35 2.85 -8.71
CA LYS A 32 12.14 2.17 -7.67
C LYS A 32 11.51 0.87 -7.20
N ASP A 33 10.38 0.49 -7.78
CA ASP A 33 9.54 -0.62 -7.30
C ASP A 33 9.33 -0.51 -5.78
N GLU A 34 8.89 0.65 -5.30
CA GLU A 34 8.84 0.94 -3.87
C GLU A 34 7.48 1.48 -3.42
N ILE A 35 6.97 0.95 -2.30
CA ILE A 35 5.86 1.53 -1.55
C ILE A 35 6.41 2.17 -0.28
N VAL A 36 6.03 3.42 -0.03
CA VAL A 36 6.45 4.16 1.16
C VAL A 36 5.24 4.62 1.95
N ILE A 37 5.21 4.32 3.24
CA ILE A 37 4.18 4.81 4.17
C ILE A 37 4.80 5.86 5.11
N ALA A 38 4.15 7.02 5.25
CA ALA A 38 4.57 8.13 6.11
C ALA A 38 3.92 8.03 7.50
N ALA A 39 4.66 7.53 8.48
CA ALA A 39 4.16 7.27 9.83
C ALA A 39 3.55 8.50 10.51
N ASP A 40 4.10 9.70 10.31
CA ASP A 40 3.63 10.92 10.99
C ASP A 40 2.18 11.30 10.60
N ASN A 41 1.69 10.83 9.45
CA ASN A 41 0.35 11.13 8.94
C ASN A 41 -0.67 10.01 9.17
N ILE A 42 -0.22 8.88 9.69
CA ILE A 42 -1.06 7.72 9.98
C ILE A 42 -1.67 7.89 11.37
N LYS A 43 -3.00 7.82 11.45
CA LYS A 43 -3.74 8.10 12.69
C LYS A 43 -4.10 6.85 13.49
N SER A 44 -4.06 5.69 12.86
CA SER A 44 -4.41 4.40 13.46
C SER A 44 -3.84 3.24 12.64
N GLU A 45 -3.91 2.03 13.20
CA GLU A 45 -3.56 0.82 12.47
C GLU A 45 -4.49 0.57 11.27
N ASP A 46 -5.78 0.90 11.38
CA ASP A 46 -6.69 0.83 10.23
C ASP A 46 -6.28 1.81 9.12
N ASP A 47 -5.92 3.04 9.50
CA ASP A 47 -5.44 4.06 8.55
C ASP A 47 -4.17 3.59 7.83
N PHE A 48 -3.26 2.95 8.57
CA PHE A 48 -2.08 2.29 8.01
C PHE A 48 -2.44 1.20 7.01
N ASN A 49 -3.30 0.27 7.41
CA ASN A 49 -3.68 -0.89 6.61
C ASN A 49 -4.37 -0.47 5.32
N ILE A 50 -5.28 0.51 5.39
CA ILE A 50 -5.96 1.09 4.22
C ILE A 50 -4.93 1.76 3.31
N THR A 51 -4.02 2.57 3.85
CA THR A 51 -2.96 3.22 3.06
C THR A 51 -2.06 2.19 2.37
N LEU A 52 -1.66 1.12 3.07
CA LEU A 52 -0.86 0.06 2.47
C LEU A 52 -1.59 -0.63 1.30
N VAL A 53 -2.87 -0.95 1.48
CA VAL A 53 -3.69 -1.54 0.41
C VAL A 53 -3.85 -0.57 -0.77
N HIS A 54 -4.02 0.72 -0.49
CA HIS A 54 -4.10 1.78 -1.49
C HIS A 54 -2.86 1.79 -2.40
N GLU A 55 -1.66 1.83 -1.80
CA GLU A 55 -0.41 1.84 -2.58
C GLU A 55 -0.15 0.51 -3.31
N LEU A 56 -0.60 -0.62 -2.75
CA LEU A 56 -0.55 -1.92 -3.46
C LEU A 56 -1.46 -1.96 -4.68
N ILE A 57 -2.62 -1.29 -4.62
CA ILE A 57 -3.51 -1.15 -5.77
C ILE A 57 -2.85 -0.29 -6.84
N HIS A 58 -2.17 0.80 -6.47
CA HIS A 58 -1.35 1.57 -7.40
C HIS A 58 -0.31 0.71 -8.11
N ALA A 59 0.48 -0.05 -7.34
CA ALA A 59 1.50 -0.93 -7.90
C ALA A 59 0.91 -1.99 -8.84
N ARG A 60 -0.17 -2.66 -8.42
CA ARG A 60 -0.89 -3.63 -9.26
C ARG A 60 -1.36 -2.99 -10.57
N ASN A 61 -1.95 -1.81 -10.49
CA ASN A 61 -2.56 -1.16 -11.65
C ASN A 61 -1.51 -0.66 -12.64
N ASP A 62 -0.37 -0.16 -12.16
CA ASP A 62 0.77 0.21 -12.99
C ASP A 62 1.30 -0.98 -13.81
N LEU A 63 1.27 -2.20 -13.22
CA LEU A 63 1.64 -3.44 -13.91
C LEU A 63 0.58 -3.94 -14.90
N LEU A 64 -0.70 -3.87 -14.53
CA LEU A 64 -1.79 -4.49 -15.31
C LEU A 64 -2.39 -3.57 -16.37
N TYR A 65 -2.31 -2.25 -16.19
CA TYR A 65 -3.02 -1.28 -17.01
C TYR A 65 -2.09 -0.20 -17.54
N SER A 66 -2.17 0.06 -18.84
CA SER A 66 -1.44 1.16 -19.49
C SER A 66 -2.07 2.54 -19.26
N LYS A 67 -3.11 2.64 -18.41
CA LYS A 67 -3.85 3.88 -18.15
C LYS A 67 -3.74 4.24 -16.69
N LYS A 68 -3.51 5.53 -16.44
CA LYS A 68 -3.54 6.11 -15.10
C LYS A 68 -4.98 6.12 -14.59
N GLU A 69 -5.24 5.38 -13.53
CA GLU A 69 -6.52 5.43 -12.82
C GLU A 69 -6.67 6.74 -12.05
N LEU A 70 -7.93 7.09 -11.75
CA LEU A 70 -8.24 8.26 -10.93
C LEU A 70 -8.05 7.91 -9.46
N GLU A 71 -7.46 8.80 -8.67
CA GLU A 71 -7.19 8.52 -7.25
C GLU A 71 -8.42 8.16 -6.43
N ASN A 72 -9.55 8.76 -6.78
CA ASN A 72 -10.80 8.46 -6.11
C ASN A 72 -11.29 7.02 -6.33
N GLU A 73 -10.86 6.35 -7.41
CA GLU A 73 -11.18 4.96 -7.69
C GLU A 73 -10.29 4.02 -6.87
N VAL A 74 -8.99 4.32 -6.81
CA VAL A 74 -8.02 3.60 -5.98
C VAL A 74 -8.42 3.65 -4.50
N GLU A 75 -8.75 4.83 -3.98
CA GLU A 75 -9.19 5.01 -2.59
C GLU A 75 -10.45 4.18 -2.27
N LYS A 76 -11.44 4.20 -3.17
CA LYS A 76 -12.68 3.42 -3.00
C LYS A 76 -12.40 1.93 -3.01
N GLU A 77 -11.52 1.47 -3.89
CA GLU A 77 -11.16 0.06 -3.98
C GLU A 77 -10.37 -0.38 -2.74
N ALA A 78 -9.43 0.44 -2.25
CA ALA A 78 -8.66 0.15 -1.05
C ALA A 78 -9.57 -0.05 0.17
N LEU A 79 -10.48 0.91 0.40
CA LEU A 79 -11.47 0.83 1.47
C LEU A 79 -12.37 -0.40 1.33
N LYS A 80 -12.88 -0.67 0.13
CA LYS A 80 -13.74 -1.83 -0.12
C LYS A 80 -12.99 -3.14 0.14
N THR A 81 -11.76 -3.24 -0.35
CA THR A 81 -10.91 -4.44 -0.21
C THR A 81 -10.59 -4.71 1.25
N TYR A 82 -10.18 -3.68 1.99
CA TYR A 82 -9.93 -3.81 3.43
C TYR A 82 -11.18 -4.18 4.21
N ASN A 83 -12.31 -3.53 3.95
CA ASN A 83 -13.57 -3.81 4.65
C ASN A 83 -14.11 -5.23 4.36
N LEU A 84 -13.87 -5.76 3.16
CA LEU A 84 -14.28 -7.13 2.81
C LEU A 84 -13.34 -8.18 3.41
N ASN A 85 -12.03 -7.90 3.46
CA ASN A 85 -11.05 -8.82 3.98
C ASN A 85 -9.87 -8.07 4.65
N PRO A 86 -9.99 -7.74 5.95
CA PRO A 86 -8.91 -7.06 6.68
C PRO A 86 -7.58 -7.83 6.69
N GLY A 87 -7.65 -9.16 6.54
CA GLY A 87 -6.48 -10.04 6.49
C GLY A 87 -5.54 -9.76 5.33
N VAL A 88 -5.99 -9.08 4.25
CA VAL A 88 -5.15 -8.71 3.12
C VAL A 88 -4.00 -7.79 3.54
N ALA A 89 -4.25 -6.85 4.46
CA ALA A 89 -3.23 -5.93 4.93
C ALA A 89 -2.23 -6.64 5.84
N LEU A 90 -2.70 -7.57 6.68
CA LEU A 90 -1.82 -8.40 7.52
C LEU A 90 -0.92 -9.30 6.66
N PHE A 91 -1.48 -9.92 5.62
CA PHE A 91 -0.73 -10.73 4.67
C PHE A 91 0.35 -9.90 3.96
N ALA A 92 0.00 -8.71 3.47
CA ALA A 92 0.96 -7.79 2.86
C ALA A 92 2.07 -7.39 3.84
N ARG A 93 1.73 -7.03 5.08
CA ARG A 93 2.71 -6.71 6.13
C ARG A 93 3.67 -7.86 6.41
N GLN A 94 3.18 -9.10 6.44
CA GLN A 94 4.02 -10.29 6.64
C GLN A 94 5.00 -10.52 5.48
N ILE A 95 4.52 -10.39 4.24
CA ILE A 95 5.36 -10.53 3.04
C ILE A 95 6.49 -9.50 3.04
N TYR A 96 6.15 -8.24 3.28
CA TYR A 96 7.12 -7.15 3.21
C TYR A 96 7.85 -6.89 4.53
N LYS A 97 7.57 -7.68 5.57
CA LYS A 97 8.11 -7.54 6.93
C LYS A 97 7.94 -6.11 7.48
N ILE A 98 6.75 -5.55 7.30
CA ILE A 98 6.42 -4.20 7.73
C ILE A 98 5.62 -4.24 9.02
N ASP A 99 6.14 -3.54 10.03
CA ASP A 99 5.39 -3.26 11.25
C ASP A 99 4.90 -1.81 11.27
N TYR A 100 3.64 -1.64 11.69
CA TYR A 100 3.02 -0.35 11.99
C TYR A 100 3.85 0.48 12.97
N ASN A 101 4.56 -0.19 13.89
CA ASN A 101 5.38 0.47 14.90
C ASN A 101 6.79 0.88 14.42
N GLY A 102 7.16 0.62 13.17
CA GLY A 102 8.47 1.02 12.61
C GLY A 102 9.67 0.43 13.34
N LYS A 103 9.49 -0.66 14.12
CA LYS A 103 10.56 -1.35 14.84
C LYS A 103 10.80 -2.71 14.21
N ASN A 104 11.96 -2.86 13.57
CA ASN A 104 12.62 -4.16 13.48
C ASN A 104 13.29 -4.48 14.81
#